data_AF-A0A844KHT5-F1
#
_entry.id   AF-A0A844KHT5-F1
#
_cell.length_a   1.000
_cell.length_b   1.000
_cell.length_c   1.000
_cell.angle_alpha   90.00
_cell.angle_beta   90.00
_cell.angle_gamma   90.00
#
_symmetry.space_group_name_H-M   'P 1'
#
loop_
_entity.id
_entity.type
_entity.pdbx_description
1 polymer ?
#
loop_
_entity_poly.entity_id
_entity_poly.type
_entity_poly.pdbx_seq_one_letter_code
_entity_poly.pdbx_strand_id
1 'polypeptide(L)'
;MKEITEQSDAKLICMSPFIVPYPGMYENWIPGIKQTERIEKKIAEKYHADFLTLQDTIILKAEKAGYESVTTDKSYTKCQAPMVGSYH
;
A
#
# COMPACT_ATOMS: atom_id res chain seq x y z
N MET A 1 2.79 -14.24 -8.11
CA MET A 1 1.76 -15.01 -7.37
C MET A 1 1.79 -16.48 -7.76
N LYS A 2 1.53 -16.85 -9.03
CA LYS A 2 1.47 -18.24 -9.50
C LYS A 2 2.68 -19.09 -9.08
N GLU A 3 3.91 -18.61 -9.32
CA GLU A 3 5.13 -19.35 -8.95
C GLU A 3 5.27 -19.59 -7.44
N ILE A 4 4.87 -18.64 -6.58
CA ILE A 4 5.05 -18.77 -5.13
C ILE A 4 4.10 -19.82 -4.55
N THR A 5 2.85 -19.82 -5.02
CA THR A 5 1.83 -20.82 -4.61
C THR A 5 2.06 -22.19 -5.23
N GLU A 6 2.72 -22.25 -6.40
CA GLU A 6 3.01 -23.52 -7.09
C GLU A 6 4.31 -24.19 -6.57
N GLN A 7 5.22 -23.41 -5.97
CA GLN A 7 6.51 -23.91 -5.47
C GLN A 7 6.55 -24.12 -3.94
N SER A 8 5.51 -23.70 -3.20
CA SER A 8 5.46 -23.86 -1.75
C SER A 8 4.04 -23.79 -1.16
N ASP A 9 3.84 -24.42 0.01
CA ASP A 9 2.61 -24.30 0.82
C ASP A 9 2.56 -22.99 1.66
N ALA A 10 3.37 -21.98 1.29
CA ALA A 10 3.42 -20.72 2.03
C ALA A 10 2.10 -19.96 1.93
N LYS A 11 1.62 -19.43 3.05
CA LYS A 11 0.48 -18.50 3.06
C LYS A 11 0.90 -17.15 2.48
N LEU A 12 0.15 -16.67 1.51
CA LEU A 12 0.34 -15.36 0.91
C LEU A 12 -0.54 -14.32 1.61
N ILE A 13 0.10 -13.25 2.07
CA ILE A 13 -0.57 -12.07 2.59
C ILE A 13 -0.19 -10.88 1.71
N CYS A 14 -1.19 -10.25 1.11
CA CYS A 14 -1.06 -8.98 0.43
C CYS A 14 -1.44 -7.86 1.40
N MET A 15 -0.63 -6.79 1.42
CA MET A 15 -0.87 -5.63 2.28
C MET A 15 -1.19 -4.46 1.39
N SER A 16 -2.26 -3.72 1.69
CA SER A 16 -2.67 -2.60 0.89
C SER A 16 -1.58 -1.53 0.86
N PRO A 17 -1.43 -0.79 -0.26
CA PRO A 17 -0.62 0.40 -0.26
C PRO A 17 -1.22 1.40 0.72
N PHE A 18 -0.37 2.22 1.33
CA PHE A 18 -0.81 3.30 2.18
C PHE A 18 0.08 4.53 2.01
N ILE A 19 -0.45 5.67 2.41
CA ILE A 19 0.31 6.91 2.50
C ILE A 19 -0.07 7.66 3.78
N VAL A 20 0.93 8.19 4.46
CA VAL A 20 0.74 9.10 5.58
C VAL A 20 0.53 10.51 5.00
N PRO A 21 -0.58 11.20 5.28
CA PRO A 21 -0.90 12.51 4.70
C PRO A 21 -0.11 13.66 5.36
N TYR A 22 1.20 13.49 5.53
CA TYR A 22 2.05 14.46 6.18
C TYR A 22 3.40 14.58 5.48
N PRO A 23 3.87 15.82 5.17
CA PRO A 23 3.14 17.08 5.19
C PRO A 23 1.89 17.05 4.27
N GLY A 24 0.91 17.94 4.51
CA GLY A 24 -0.44 17.86 3.92
C GLY A 24 -0.53 17.79 2.39
N MET A 25 0.56 18.08 1.66
CA MET A 25 0.63 17.88 0.20
C MET A 25 0.33 16.44 -0.25
N TYR A 26 0.56 15.44 0.61
CA TYR A 26 0.27 14.02 0.31
C TYR A 26 -1.20 13.63 0.42
N GLU A 27 -2.06 14.47 1.00
CA GLU A 27 -3.52 14.22 1.05
C GLU A 27 -4.10 14.01 -0.35
N ASN A 28 -3.59 14.77 -1.33
CA ASN A 28 -4.02 14.69 -2.72
C ASN A 28 -3.73 13.33 -3.37
N TRP A 29 -2.89 12.49 -2.76
CA TRP A 29 -2.52 11.17 -3.30
C TRP A 29 -3.44 10.07 -2.76
N ILE A 30 -4.20 10.33 -1.69
CA ILE A 30 -5.13 9.35 -1.07
C ILE A 30 -6.11 8.75 -2.09
N PRO A 31 -6.75 9.52 -3.01
CA PRO A 31 -7.63 8.93 -4.01
C PRO A 31 -6.92 7.91 -4.91
N GLY A 32 -5.68 8.20 -5.32
CA GLY A 32 -4.87 7.30 -6.12
C GLY A 32 -4.49 6.03 -5.36
N ILE A 33 -4.08 6.15 -4.09
CA ILE A 33 -3.81 5.00 -3.21
C ILE A 33 -5.05 4.12 -3.04
N LYS A 34 -6.23 4.71 -2.82
CA LYS A 34 -7.49 3.96 -2.73
C LYS A 34 -7.85 3.24 -4.03
N GLN A 35 -7.51 3.81 -5.18
CA GLN A 35 -7.70 3.14 -6.46
C GLN A 35 -6.78 1.93 -6.60
N THR A 36 -5.50 2.08 -6.27
CA THR A 36 -4.52 0.98 -6.31
C THR A 36 -4.90 -0.14 -5.33
N GLU A 37 -5.32 0.19 -4.10
CA GLU A 37 -5.81 -0.77 -3.11
C GLU A 37 -6.95 -1.64 -3.68
N ARG A 38 -7.92 -1.04 -4.37
CA ARG A 38 -9.03 -1.80 -4.99
C ARG A 38 -8.55 -2.76 -6.06
N ILE A 39 -7.50 -2.42 -6.80
CA ILE A 39 -6.92 -3.28 -7.84
C ILE A 39 -6.15 -4.43 -7.19
N GLU A 40 -5.30 -4.14 -6.22
CA GLU A 40 -4.51 -5.16 -5.51
C GLU A 40 -5.41 -6.12 -4.73
N LYS A 41 -6.48 -5.63 -4.10
CA LYS A 41 -7.48 -6.47 -3.43
C LYS A 41 -8.11 -7.48 -4.39
N LYS A 42 -8.51 -7.06 -5.59
CA LYS A 42 -9.03 -7.97 -6.62
C LYS A 42 -8.01 -9.03 -7.04
N ILE A 43 -6.72 -8.67 -7.08
CA ILE A 43 -5.63 -9.60 -7.40
C ILE A 43 -5.43 -10.59 -6.24
N ALA A 44 -5.40 -10.12 -4.99
CA ALA A 44 -5.30 -10.98 -3.82
C ALA A 44 -6.46 -11.99 -3.75
N GLU A 45 -7.69 -11.52 -3.96
CA GLU A 45 -8.89 -12.37 -4.05
C GLU A 45 -8.76 -13.43 -5.16
N LYS A 46 -8.29 -13.03 -6.36
CA LYS A 46 -8.09 -13.96 -7.48
C LYS A 46 -7.09 -15.08 -7.18
N TYR A 47 -6.09 -14.81 -6.34
CA TYR A 47 -5.05 -15.77 -5.96
C TYR A 47 -5.25 -16.36 -4.56
N HIS A 48 -6.42 -16.17 -3.94
CA HIS A 48 -6.73 -16.66 -2.59
C HIS A 48 -5.70 -16.23 -1.53
N ALA A 49 -5.10 -15.06 -1.71
CA ALA A 49 -4.22 -14.45 -0.72
C ALA A 49 -5.05 -13.64 0.28
N ASP A 50 -4.65 -13.68 1.55
CA ASP A 50 -5.22 -12.78 2.55
C ASP A 50 -4.87 -11.33 2.19
N PHE A 51 -5.78 -10.38 2.45
CA PHE A 51 -5.56 -8.97 2.14
C PHE A 51 -5.72 -8.10 3.39
N LEU A 52 -4.67 -7.38 3.77
CA LEU A 52 -4.65 -6.51 4.93
C LEU A 52 -4.77 -5.04 4.51
N THR A 53 -5.82 -4.37 4.96
CA THR A 53 -6.01 -2.92 4.75
C THR A 53 -5.21 -2.12 5.78
N LEU A 54 -4.31 -1.25 5.31
CA LEU A 54 -3.36 -0.53 6.15
C LEU A 54 -3.67 0.96 6.33
N GLN A 55 -4.31 1.61 5.35
CA GLN A 55 -4.46 3.07 5.29
C GLN A 55 -5.06 3.67 6.58
N ASP A 56 -6.26 3.23 6.96
CA ASP A 56 -6.98 3.79 8.11
C ASP A 56 -6.29 3.45 9.43
N THR A 57 -5.75 2.24 9.55
CA THR A 57 -5.01 1.79 10.74
C THR A 57 -3.78 2.66 10.98
N ILE A 58 -3.08 3.04 9.92
CA ILE A 58 -1.86 3.86 10.00
C ILE A 58 -2.22 5.31 10.28
N ILE A 59 -3.27 5.86 9.65
CA ILE A 59 -3.78 7.20 9.97
C ILE A 59 -4.14 7.29 11.46
N LEU A 60 -4.93 6.34 11.98
CA LEU A 60 -5.34 6.33 13.38
C LEU A 60 -4.15 6.26 14.35
N LYS A 61 -3.08 5.54 13.99
CA LYS A 61 -1.85 5.52 14.79
C LYS A 61 -1.13 6.87 14.72
N ALA A 62 -1.06 7.47 13.53
CA ALA A 62 -0.40 8.74 13.30
C ALA A 62 -1.10 9.91 14.02
N GLU A 63 -2.43 9.94 13.99
CA GLU A 63 -3.24 10.94 14.72
C GLU A 63 -3.00 10.87 16.23
N LYS A 64 -2.74 9.67 16.78
CA LYS A 64 -2.51 9.47 18.22
C LYS A 64 -1.08 9.75 18.66
N ALA A 65 -0.09 9.36 17.85
CA ALA A 65 1.32 9.41 18.24
C ALA A 65 2.08 10.61 17.62
N GLY A 66 1.47 11.28 16.65
CA GLY A 66 2.10 12.28 15.79
C GLY A 66 2.52 11.68 14.44
N TYR A 67 2.31 12.43 13.37
CA TYR A 67 2.64 11.97 12.02
C TYR A 67 4.13 11.68 11.82
N GLU A 68 5.01 12.41 12.50
CA GLU A 68 6.46 12.18 12.45
C GLU A 68 6.89 10.89 13.16
N SER A 69 6.08 10.36 14.09
CA SER A 69 6.44 9.16 14.85
C SER A 69 6.10 7.86 14.13
N VAL A 70 5.27 7.91 13.08
CA VAL A 70 4.87 6.72 12.30
C VAL A 70 5.77 6.47 11.09
N THR A 71 6.60 7.45 10.72
CA THR A 71 7.61 7.33 9.65
C THR A 71 8.95 7.84 10.16
N THR A 72 9.84 6.93 10.59
CA THR A 72 11.14 7.27 11.19
C THR A 72 12.20 7.73 10.18
N ASP A 73 11.95 7.56 8.90
CA ASP A 73 12.76 8.12 7.83
C ASP A 73 11.87 8.94 6.91
N LYS A 74 12.40 10.01 6.32
CA LYS A 74 11.75 10.77 5.22
C LYS A 74 11.53 9.91 3.96
N SER A 75 11.63 8.60 4.09
CA SER A 75 11.14 7.61 3.16
C SER A 75 9.62 7.61 3.29
N TYR A 76 8.97 8.44 2.48
CA TYR A 76 7.71 8.05 1.86
C TYR A 76 7.99 6.72 1.17
N THR A 77 7.95 5.60 1.90
CA THR A 77 8.45 4.31 1.43
C THR A 77 7.74 4.02 0.12
N LYS A 78 8.54 4.07 -0.95
CA LYS A 78 8.12 3.97 -2.34
C LYS A 78 7.23 2.74 -2.55
N CYS A 79 5.92 2.95 -2.53
CA CYS A 79 5.08 2.44 -3.61
C CYS A 79 5.19 3.44 -4.78
N GLN A 80 6.40 3.68 -5.29
CA GLN A 80 6.53 4.09 -6.68
C GLN A 80 6.15 2.85 -7.48
N ALA A 81 4.85 2.70 -7.78
CA ALA A 81 4.49 2.03 -9.01
C ALA A 81 5.18 2.81 -10.13
N PRO A 82 6.09 2.20 -10.92
CA PRO A 82 6.60 2.87 -12.11
C PRO A 82 5.42 2.97 -13.09
N MET A 83 4.79 4.14 -13.13
CA MET A 83 3.72 4.45 -14.08
C MET A 83 4.08 5.73 -14.81
N VAL A 84 5.08 5.66 -15.70
CA VAL A 84 5.05 6.29 -17.04
C VAL A 84 6.06 5.54 -17.91
N GLY A 85 5.56 4.65 -18.79
CA GLY A 85 6.29 4.29 -20.00
C GLY A 85 6.36 5.52 -20.90
N SER A 86 7.53 5.77 -21.48
CA SER A 86 7.77 6.85 -22.44
C SER A 86 6.74 6.82 -23.57
N TYR A 87 6.01 7.91 -23.76
CA TYR A 87 5.63 8.30 -25.11
C TYR A 87 6.84 9.01 -25.70
N HIS A 88 7.53 8.34 -26.62
CA HIS A 88 8.15 8.82 -27.87
C HIS A 88 8.73 7.58 -28.57
#